data_AF-A0A838Q5X8-F1
#
_entry.id   AF-A0A838Q5X8-F1
#
_cell.length_a   1.000
_cell.length_b   1.000
_cell.length_c   1.000
_cell.angle_alpha   90.00
_cell.angle_beta   90.00
_cell.angle_gamma   90.00
#
_symmetry.space_group_name_H-M   'P 1'
#
loop_
_entity.id
_entity.type
_entity.pdbx_description
1 polymer ?
#
loop_
_entity_poly.entity_id
_entity_poly.type
_entity_poly.pdbx_seq_one_letter_code
_entity_poly.pdbx_strand_id
1 'polypeptide(L)'
;MEKDTVPGVLHVTGPDGLPFTRLEVVMGAFGHFVGFREDFSSVLHIHPVGTPLVSPESAGGPDLPFYFRSNHPGLVRFFAQVKIEGKDFFPRFVLKVLPLQQMPKN
;
A
#
# COMPACT_ATOMS: atom_id res chain seq x y z
N MET A 1 2.45 1.44 24.50
CA MET A 1 1.29 0.94 23.74
C MET A 1 1.81 0.06 22.61
N GLU A 2 1.27 -1.14 22.49
CA GLU A 2 1.53 -2.00 21.34
C GLU A 2 0.99 -1.31 20.07
N LYS A 3 1.72 -1.39 18.96
CA LYS A 3 1.27 -0.83 17.68
C LYS A 3 0.62 -1.95 16.87
N ASP A 4 -0.63 -1.78 16.49
CA ASP A 4 -1.35 -2.76 15.68
C ASP A 4 -0.86 -2.74 14.23
N THR A 5 -0.95 -3.89 13.59
CA THR A 5 -0.71 -4.03 12.15
C THR A 5 -2.00 -3.72 11.41
N VAL A 6 -1.98 -2.71 10.56
CA VAL A 6 -3.09 -2.36 9.66
C VAL A 6 -2.75 -2.92 8.27
N PRO A 7 -3.48 -3.93 7.78
CA PRO A 7 -3.30 -4.45 6.42
C PRO A 7 -4.05 -3.59 5.39
N GLY A 8 -3.57 -3.59 4.16
CA GLY A 8 -4.23 -3.01 3.01
C GLY A 8 -3.82 -3.72 1.72
N VAL A 9 -4.61 -3.55 0.66
CA VAL A 9 -4.28 -4.04 -0.68
C VAL A 9 -4.60 -2.93 -1.66
N LEU A 10 -3.64 -2.57 -2.51
CA LEU A 10 -3.91 -1.79 -3.72
C LEU A 10 -4.17 -2.77 -4.86
N HIS A 11 -5.41 -2.83 -5.34
CA HIS A 11 -5.78 -3.58 -6.54
C HIS A 11 -5.68 -2.67 -7.76
N VAL A 12 -4.90 -3.06 -8.77
CA VAL A 12 -4.69 -2.29 -9.99
C VAL A 12 -5.45 -2.90 -11.16
N THR A 13 -6.23 -2.08 -11.83
CA THR A 13 -6.98 -2.44 -13.04
C THR A 13 -6.53 -1.63 -14.24
N GLY A 14 -6.71 -2.20 -15.43
CA GLY A 14 -6.57 -1.49 -16.70
C GLY A 14 -7.75 -0.55 -16.96
N PRO A 15 -7.69 0.29 -18.01
CA PRO A 15 -8.80 1.14 -18.43
C PRO A 15 -10.07 0.37 -18.80
N ASP A 16 -9.94 -0.92 -19.13
CA ASP A 16 -11.01 -1.88 -19.39
C ASP A 16 -11.63 -2.46 -18.11
N GLY A 17 -11.11 -2.11 -16.94
CA GLY A 17 -11.52 -2.64 -15.65
C GLY A 17 -10.99 -4.03 -15.33
N LEU A 18 -10.19 -4.64 -16.22
CA LEU A 18 -9.60 -5.95 -15.98
C LEU A 18 -8.36 -5.85 -15.08
N PRO A 19 -8.02 -6.89 -14.29
CA PRO A 19 -6.84 -6.86 -13.43
C PRO A 19 -5.55 -6.64 -14.22
N PHE A 20 -4.74 -5.68 -13.80
CA PHE A 20 -3.49 -5.34 -14.47
C PHE A 20 -2.30 -6.08 -13.85
N THR A 21 -1.67 -6.98 -14.60
CA THR A 21 -0.61 -7.90 -14.11
C THR A 21 0.77 -7.62 -14.70
N ARG A 22 0.97 -6.43 -15.28
CA ARG A 22 2.23 -6.02 -15.92
C ARG A 22 2.85 -4.81 -15.24
N LEU A 23 2.74 -4.70 -13.92
CA LEU A 23 3.42 -3.65 -13.17
C LEU A 23 4.94 -3.87 -13.26
N GLU A 24 5.65 -2.80 -13.61
CA GLU A 24 7.11 -2.82 -13.73
C GLU A 24 7.78 -2.58 -12.37
N VAL A 25 9.01 -3.08 -12.23
CA VAL A 25 9.83 -2.83 -11.05
C VAL A 25 10.21 -1.34 -11.00
N VAL A 26 9.93 -0.71 -9.88
CA VAL A 26 10.38 0.64 -9.54
C VAL A 26 11.18 0.55 -8.26
N MET A 27 12.44 1.02 -8.27
CA MET A 27 13.35 1.04 -7.11
C MET A 27 13.39 -0.26 -6.27
N GLY A 28 13.28 -1.43 -6.93
CA GLY A 28 13.33 -2.73 -6.25
C GLY A 28 12.01 -3.21 -5.64
N ALA A 29 10.86 -2.66 -6.05
CA ALA A 29 9.52 -3.13 -5.68
C ALA A 29 8.53 -2.95 -6.85
N PHE A 30 7.39 -3.64 -6.81
CA PHE A 30 6.28 -3.39 -7.75
C PHE A 30 5.47 -2.13 -7.43
N GLY A 31 5.86 -1.42 -6.37
CA GLY A 31 5.33 -0.11 -6.04
C GLY A 31 5.87 0.39 -4.70
N HIS A 32 5.54 1.63 -4.37
CA HIS A 32 5.83 2.25 -3.08
C HIS A 32 4.57 2.92 -2.55
N PHE A 33 4.43 3.04 -1.23
CA PHE A 33 3.37 3.83 -0.62
C PHE A 33 3.97 4.82 0.37
N VAL A 34 3.63 6.09 0.19
CA VAL A 34 3.91 7.14 1.19
C VAL A 34 2.60 7.51 1.87
N GLY A 35 2.55 7.38 3.19
CA GLY A 35 1.37 7.68 4.00
C GLY A 35 1.59 8.88 4.90
N PHE A 36 0.59 9.76 5.01
CA PHE A 36 0.55 10.86 5.96
C PHE A 36 -0.64 10.70 6.88
N ARG A 37 -0.40 10.75 8.19
CA ARG A 37 -1.49 10.79 9.17
C ARG A 37 -2.21 12.14 9.11
N GLU A 38 -3.49 12.15 9.48
CA GLU A 38 -4.30 13.38 9.49
C GLU A 38 -3.84 14.43 10.49
N ASP A 39 -3.13 14.02 11.54
CA ASP A 39 -2.51 14.91 12.53
C ASP A 39 -1.17 15.50 12.06
N PHE A 40 -0.72 15.12 10.86
CA PHE A 40 0.55 15.50 10.26
C PHE A 40 1.80 15.19 11.11
N SER A 41 1.68 14.32 12.12
CA SER A 41 2.77 14.01 13.04
C SER A 41 3.71 12.92 12.51
N SER A 42 3.28 12.17 11.50
CA SER A 42 3.97 10.97 11.02
C SER A 42 3.92 10.82 9.50
N VAL A 43 5.04 10.38 8.94
CA VAL A 43 5.15 9.86 7.57
C VAL A 43 5.42 8.35 7.60
N LEU A 44 4.81 7.62 6.68
CA LEU A 44 5.00 6.19 6.47
C LEU A 44 5.64 5.99 5.10
N HIS A 45 6.65 5.11 5.01
CA HIS A 45 7.18 4.59 3.76
C HIS A 45 6.99 3.08 3.81
N ILE A 46 6.20 2.54 2.87
CA ILE A 46 5.82 1.13 2.85
C ILE A 46 6.07 0.56 1.46
N HIS A 47 6.55 -0.68 1.41
CA HIS A 47 6.65 -1.46 0.19
C HIS A 47 5.54 -2.52 0.17
N PRO A 48 5.01 -2.89 -1.00
CA PRO A 48 4.19 -4.09 -1.13
C PRO A 48 4.94 -5.32 -0.61
N VAL A 49 4.20 -6.26 -0.06
CA VAL A 49 4.69 -7.58 0.30
C VAL A 49 4.24 -8.61 -0.74
N GLY A 50 4.89 -9.76 -0.79
CA GLY A 50 4.47 -10.86 -1.65
C GLY A 50 5.53 -11.23 -2.69
N THR A 51 5.12 -11.26 -3.96
CA THR A 51 5.87 -11.92 -5.06
C THR A 51 7.34 -11.51 -5.08
N PRO A 52 8.27 -12.48 -4.95
CA PRO A 52 9.69 -12.21 -5.04
C PRO A 52 10.05 -11.60 -6.39
N LEU A 53 10.87 -10.54 -6.35
CA LEU A 53 11.48 -10.00 -7.56
C LEU A 53 12.63 -10.92 -7.97
N VAL A 54 12.52 -11.54 -9.14
CA VAL A 54 13.55 -12.42 -9.69
C VAL A 54 14.59 -11.60 -10.46
N SER A 55 14.13 -10.58 -11.19
CA SER A 55 14.97 -9.63 -11.93
C SER A 55 14.30 -8.25 -12.05
N PRO A 56 15.03 -7.21 -12.50
CA PRO A 56 14.45 -5.89 -12.78
C PRO A 56 13.32 -5.88 -13.82
N GLU A 57 13.25 -6.91 -14.67
CA GLU A 57 12.24 -7.08 -15.72
C GLU A 57 11.02 -7.89 -15.24
N SER A 58 10.95 -8.23 -13.95
CA SER A 58 9.81 -8.94 -13.38
C SER A 58 8.52 -8.13 -13.59
N ALA A 59 7.41 -8.83 -13.79
CA ALA A 59 6.08 -8.24 -13.86
C ALA A 59 5.28 -8.61 -12.60
N GLY A 60 4.59 -7.62 -12.02
CA GLY A 60 3.79 -7.78 -10.81
C GLY A 60 2.33 -7.36 -10.97
N GLY A 61 1.58 -7.44 -9.87
CA GLY A 61 0.15 -7.15 -9.82
C GLY A 61 -0.74 -8.40 -9.96
N PRO A 62 -2.08 -8.23 -9.94
CA PRO A 62 -2.80 -6.97 -9.84
C PRO A 62 -2.89 -6.43 -8.40
N ASP A 63 -2.65 -7.30 -7.42
CA ASP A 63 -2.73 -6.98 -6.00
C ASP A 63 -1.35 -6.66 -5.43
N LEU A 64 -1.26 -5.49 -4.80
CA LEU A 64 -0.11 -5.07 -4.02
C LEU A 64 -0.52 -5.01 -2.54
N PRO A 65 -0.45 -6.13 -1.80
CA PRO A 65 -0.73 -6.13 -0.38
C PRO A 65 0.37 -5.38 0.38
N PHE A 66 0.01 -4.67 1.44
CA PHE A 66 0.94 -3.94 2.29
C PHE A 66 0.42 -3.90 3.72
N TYR A 67 1.29 -3.56 4.67
CA TYR A 67 0.87 -3.30 6.03
C TYR A 67 1.68 -2.16 6.65
N PHE A 68 1.12 -1.50 7.64
CA PHE A 68 1.82 -0.51 8.44
C PHE A 68 1.39 -0.59 9.90
N ARG A 69 2.20 -0.01 10.78
CA ARG A 69 1.91 0.00 12.21
C ARG A 69 1.16 1.26 12.61
N SER A 70 0.08 1.11 13.36
CA SER A 70 -0.69 2.21 13.94
C SER A 70 -1.03 1.96 15.40
N ASN A 71 -0.92 3.01 16.22
CA ASN A 71 -1.36 3.05 17.62
C ASN A 71 -2.50 4.04 17.84
N HIS A 72 -3.00 4.69 16.78
CA HIS A 72 -4.09 5.65 16.84
C HIS A 72 -5.11 5.37 15.71
N PRO A 73 -6.41 5.42 16.01
CA PRO A 73 -7.44 5.50 14.98
C PRO A 73 -7.33 6.84 14.24
N GLY A 74 -7.91 6.90 13.05
CA GLY A 74 -7.92 8.12 12.24
C GLY A 74 -7.70 7.86 10.77
N LEU A 75 -7.57 8.93 9.99
CA LEU A 75 -7.29 8.86 8.56
C LEU A 75 -5.78 8.82 8.27
N VAL A 76 -5.41 8.00 7.30
CA VAL A 76 -4.09 8.01 6.68
C VAL A 76 -4.27 8.23 5.18
N ARG A 77 -3.70 9.33 4.67
CA ARG A 77 -3.69 9.65 3.24
C ARG A 77 -2.46 9.02 2.61
N PHE A 78 -2.66 8.16 1.62
CA PHE A 78 -1.60 7.47 0.90
C PHE A 78 -1.45 8.00 -0.51
N PHE A 79 -0.21 8.02 -0.97
CA PHE A 79 0.20 8.19 -2.35
C PHE A 79 0.96 6.92 -2.73
N ALA A 80 0.43 6.15 -3.68
CA ALA A 80 1.19 5.04 -4.24
C ALA A 80 2.17 5.58 -5.29
N GLN A 81 3.19 4.81 -5.60
CA GLN A 81 3.95 4.90 -6.84
C GLN A 81 3.90 3.53 -7.50
N VAL A 82 3.45 3.47 -8.75
CA VAL A 82 3.54 2.26 -9.59
C VAL A 82 4.10 2.65 -10.95
N LYS A 83 4.73 1.69 -11.65
CA LYS A 83 5.28 1.91 -12.98
C LYS A 83 4.55 1.06 -14.02
N ILE A 84 4.09 1.70 -15.09
CA ILE A 84 3.32 1.09 -16.18
C ILE A 84 3.88 1.66 -17.48
N GLU A 85 4.36 0.79 -18.37
CA GLU A 85 4.88 1.15 -19.70
C GLU A 85 5.97 2.24 -19.61
N GLY A 86 6.93 2.06 -18.70
CA GLY A 86 8.01 3.00 -18.42
C GLY A 86 7.61 4.28 -17.67
N LYS A 87 6.32 4.51 -17.40
CA LYS A 87 5.81 5.73 -16.76
C LYS A 87 5.45 5.51 -15.30
N ASP A 88 5.86 6.44 -14.43
CA ASP A 88 5.44 6.48 -13.04
C ASP A 88 4.03 7.09 -12.88
N PHE A 89 3.20 6.43 -12.07
CA PHE A 89 1.86 6.88 -11.69
C PHE A 89 1.78 7.01 -10.18
N PHE A 90 1.09 8.07 -9.70
CA PHE A 90 0.99 8.40 -8.29
C PHE A 90 -0.47 8.48 -7.77
N PRO A 91 -1.24 7.38 -7.81
CA PRO A 91 -2.63 7.41 -7.36
C PRO A 91 -2.71 7.64 -5.84
N ARG A 92 -3.73 8.39 -5.43
CA ARG A 92 -4.00 8.71 -4.03
C ARG A 92 -5.20 7.91 -3.53
N PHE A 93 -5.08 7.37 -2.32
CA PHE A 93 -6.20 6.76 -1.60
C PHE A 93 -6.13 7.07 -0.10
N VAL A 94 -7.20 6.80 0.63
CA VAL A 94 -7.29 7.07 2.07
C VAL A 94 -7.75 5.80 2.78
N LEU A 95 -7.04 5.44 3.85
CA LEU A 95 -7.47 4.39 4.76
C LEU A 95 -7.97 5.00 6.06
N LYS A 96 -9.08 4.47 6.57
CA LYS A 96 -9.59 4.77 7.90
C LYS A 96 -9.13 3.67 8.86
N VAL A 97 -8.19 4.00 9.74
CA VAL A 97 -7.79 3.12 10.82
C VAL A 97 -8.87 3.19 11.89
N LEU A 98 -9.56 2.07 12.11
CA LEU A 98 -10.58 1.96 13.15
C LEU A 98 -9.91 1.75 14.51
N PRO A 99 -10.55 2.18 15.62
CA PRO A 99 -10.10 1.78 16.94
C PRO A 99 -10.06 0.25 17.03
N LEU A 100 -9.09 -0.28 17.76
CA LEU A 100 -9.16 -1.66 18.26
C LEU A 100 -10.53 -1.84 18.91
N GLN A 101 -11.32 -2.78 18.39
CA GLN A 101 -12.47 -3.27 19.14
C GLN A 101 -11.90 -3.90 20.41
N GLN A 102 -12.22 -3.35 21.58
CA GLN A 102 -11.97 -4.04 22.83
C GLN A 102 -12.80 -5.32 22.79
N MET A 103 -12.18 -6.45 22.50
CA MET A 103 -12.84 -7.73 22.73
C MET A 103 -13.22 -7.77 24.21
N PRO A 104 -14.46 -8.17 24.56
CA PRO A 104 -14.81 -8.35 25.96
C PRO A 104 -13.77 -9.28 26.59
N LYS A 105 -13.18 -8.84 27.70
CA LYS A 105 -12.33 -9.70 28.52
C LYS A 105 -13.24 -10.77 29.09
N ASN A 106 -13.07 -12.01 28.64
CA ASN A 106 -13.65 -13.17 29.31
C ASN A 106 -13.04 -13.32 30.71
#